data_AF-A0A7D9IZG8-F1
#
_entry.id   AF-A0A7D9IZG8-F1
#
_cell.length_a   1.000
_cell.length_b   1.000
_cell.length_c   1.000
_cell.angle_alpha   90.00
_cell.angle_beta   90.00
_cell.angle_gamma   90.00
#
_symmetry.space_group_name_H-M   'P 1'
#
loop_
_entity.id
_entity.type
_entity.pdbx_description
1 polymer ?
#
loop_
_entity_poly.entity_id
_entity_poly.type
_entity_poly.pdbx_seq_one_letter_code
_entity_poly.pdbx_strand_id
1 'polypeptide(L)'
;MDGEQWLLPHHPIINSHRPLPRVVFDSAAKHDGVCLNDCLEKGPSLHNDLPSILLRFGEKLFALVGDMSDMFCHVLVKEEDRKYHRYLWRDMDSTRPPDVYEMNWLVLGDKSSPCEANFAVIRTTEDNQNQWPEAAAAVRRDIFVDDFYSSRNDVPQAVSLRADVSSLMAKGGFPMRKWVSSSPEVLATIPETERTISNKNLQQGTHLGRALGVWLDAQSDTLGLTYPHVESPSTQSTKRCILAKLAGLYDPRGWSSPFTVRAQITLKRTWSKGLDWNEPLPADIASEWVKWESEVAVLRYIYSLSSETLTRELVVFCDASEDACAAVAYTRAVLVDGEVICHLVMAKTHLMSLKTISIPRGELMGCQLAVPSRKNGYDLNVANIATRGVAANDRKPESRWINGQDILKSDKSALPIDDNSGPPSPTAQWVEIKKKVLGAKVVVPKLLDPAGYSNWLKLVRVTAWILQFCHGLRKKDQRNAEVLSVEELEEGDLYWIKSAQQDRF
;
A
#
# COMPACT_ATOMS: atom_id res chain seq x y z
N MET A 1 31.13 17.29 -24.71
CA MET A 1 29.70 17.31 -24.34
C MET A 1 29.67 16.89 -22.88
N ASP A 2 30.18 17.75 -22.01
CA ASP A 2 30.70 17.31 -20.70
C ASP A 2 29.77 17.85 -19.61
N GLY A 3 28.56 17.30 -19.57
CA GLY A 3 27.59 17.55 -18.51
C GLY A 3 27.34 16.27 -17.72
N GLU A 4 26.97 16.42 -16.45
CA GLU A 4 26.52 15.30 -15.62
C GLU A 4 25.34 14.59 -16.30
N GLN A 5 25.42 13.26 -16.36
CA GLN A 5 24.43 12.38 -16.98
C GLN A 5 24.34 11.08 -16.16
N TRP A 6 23.24 10.36 -16.30
CA TRP A 6 23.05 9.08 -15.62
C TRP A 6 22.39 8.05 -16.54
N LEU A 7 22.91 6.82 -16.52
CA LEU A 7 22.37 5.69 -17.25
C LEU A 7 21.64 4.77 -16.27
N LEU A 8 20.33 4.62 -16.46
CA LEU A 8 19.48 3.74 -15.68
C LEU A 8 19.63 2.30 -16.16
N PRO A 9 20.06 1.37 -15.29
CA PRO A 9 19.93 -0.04 -15.54
C PRO A 9 18.45 -0.41 -15.66
N HIS A 10 18.16 -1.37 -16.52
CA HIS A 10 16.81 -1.89 -16.65
C HIS A 10 16.80 -3.41 -16.83
N HIS A 11 15.67 -4.01 -16.46
CA HIS A 11 15.45 -5.45 -16.57
C HIS A 11 13.95 -5.75 -16.78
N PRO A 12 13.62 -6.87 -17.46
CA PRO A 12 12.24 -7.30 -17.58
C PRO A 12 11.75 -7.96 -16.29
N ILE A 13 10.53 -7.64 -15.89
CA ILE A 13 9.73 -8.44 -14.96
C ILE A 13 8.68 -9.20 -15.77
N ILE A 14 8.77 -10.52 -15.71
CA ILE A 14 7.82 -11.42 -16.36
C ILE A 14 6.77 -11.81 -15.32
N ASN A 15 5.50 -11.55 -15.63
CA ASN A 15 4.37 -11.98 -14.82
C ASN A 15 3.52 -12.92 -15.66
N SER A 16 3.32 -14.16 -15.21
CA SER A 16 2.55 -15.20 -15.90
C SER A 16 1.10 -14.80 -16.21
N HIS A 17 0.57 -13.80 -15.49
CA HIS A 17 -0.78 -13.28 -15.71
C HIS A 17 -0.84 -12.10 -16.70
N ARG A 18 0.29 -11.59 -17.19
CA ARG A 18 0.34 -10.51 -18.19
C ARG A 18 0.90 -11.02 -19.52
N PRO A 19 0.34 -10.58 -20.66
CA PRO A 19 0.78 -11.04 -21.97
C PRO A 19 2.17 -10.51 -22.37
N LEU A 20 2.58 -9.35 -21.83
CA LEU A 20 3.86 -8.72 -22.14
C LEU A 20 4.68 -8.49 -20.85
N PRO A 21 6.01 -8.67 -20.91
CA PRO A 21 6.92 -8.29 -19.83
C PRO A 21 6.85 -6.78 -19.56
N ARG A 22 7.08 -6.39 -18.30
CA ARG A 22 7.24 -4.98 -17.92
C ARG A 22 8.72 -4.68 -17.77
N VAL A 23 9.19 -3.59 -18.40
CA VAL A 23 10.54 -3.10 -18.15
C VAL A 23 10.55 -2.32 -16.84
N VAL A 24 11.51 -2.61 -15.97
CA VAL A 24 11.75 -1.88 -14.73
C VAL A 24 13.09 -1.20 -14.81
N PHE A 25 13.09 0.10 -14.53
CA PHE A 25 14.29 0.92 -14.42
C PHE A 25 14.69 0.99 -12.94
N ASP A 26 15.98 0.78 -12.66
CA ASP A 26 16.50 0.74 -11.31
C ASP A 26 17.22 2.04 -10.93
N SER A 27 16.44 3.01 -10.47
CA SER A 27 16.97 4.29 -9.96
C SER A 27 17.67 4.17 -8.60
N ALA A 28 17.67 2.98 -7.98
CA ALA A 28 18.39 2.66 -6.75
C ALA A 28 19.73 1.93 -7.02
N ALA A 29 20.01 1.58 -8.27
CA ALA A 29 21.30 1.03 -8.68
C ALA A 29 22.42 2.04 -8.38
N LYS A 30 23.50 1.54 -7.78
CA LYS A 30 24.61 2.37 -7.32
C LYS A 30 25.79 2.27 -8.27
N HIS A 31 26.29 3.42 -8.69
CA HIS A 31 27.58 3.61 -9.33
C HIS A 31 28.48 4.42 -8.41
N ASP A 32 29.72 3.98 -8.19
CA ASP A 32 30.69 4.71 -7.34
C ASP A 32 30.15 5.14 -5.96
N GLY A 33 29.19 4.37 -5.43
CA GLY A 33 28.58 4.60 -4.12
C GLY A 33 27.38 5.55 -4.09
N VAL A 34 26.97 6.11 -5.23
CA VAL A 34 25.80 7.00 -5.38
C VAL A 34 24.75 6.32 -6.26
N CYS A 35 23.46 6.53 -6.00
CA CYS A 35 22.39 6.22 -6.96
C CYS A 35 21.57 7.46 -7.29
N LEU A 36 20.80 7.43 -8.38
CA LEU A 36 19.95 8.56 -8.77
C LEU A 36 18.98 8.96 -7.65
N ASN A 37 18.41 7.99 -6.95
CA ASN A 37 17.50 8.23 -5.82
C ASN A 37 18.13 8.93 -4.60
N ASP A 38 19.47 8.91 -4.48
CA ASP A 38 20.17 9.69 -3.45
C ASP A 38 20.19 11.19 -3.80
N CYS A 39 20.12 11.52 -5.10
CA CYS A 39 20.12 12.88 -5.64
C CYS A 39 18.70 13.46 -5.82
N LEU A 40 17.67 12.61 -5.79
CA LEU A 40 16.26 13.01 -5.92
C LEU A 40 15.61 13.28 -4.56
N GLU A 41 14.88 14.38 -4.48
CA GLU A 41 14.04 14.70 -3.33
C GLU A 41 12.70 13.98 -3.43
N LYS A 42 12.27 13.33 -2.34
CA LYS A 42 11.00 12.56 -2.34
C LYS A 42 9.77 13.45 -2.55
N GLY A 43 9.85 14.69 -2.08
CA GLY A 43 8.69 15.56 -1.91
C GLY A 43 7.75 15.09 -0.78
N PRO A 44 6.71 15.89 -0.48
CA PRO A 44 5.67 15.52 0.47
C PRO A 44 4.81 14.36 -0.05
N SER A 45 4.21 13.60 0.86
CA SER A 45 3.20 12.60 0.47
C SER A 45 1.90 13.32 0.11
N LEU A 46 1.52 13.26 -1.16
CA LEU A 46 0.26 13.81 -1.67
C LEU A 46 -0.86 12.75 -1.81
N HIS A 47 -0.60 11.53 -1.34
CA HIS A 47 -1.61 10.48 -1.35
C HIS A 47 -2.70 10.74 -0.31
N ASN A 48 -3.93 10.49 -0.73
CA ASN A 48 -5.06 10.37 0.18
C ASN A 48 -4.91 9.16 1.11
N ASP A 49 -5.48 9.28 2.31
CA ASP A 49 -5.56 8.18 3.25
C ASP A 49 -6.48 7.08 2.70
N LEU A 50 -5.90 5.90 2.47
CA LEU A 50 -6.57 4.76 1.86
C LEU A 50 -7.81 4.30 2.64
N PRO A 51 -7.77 4.13 3.98
CA PRO A 51 -8.98 3.82 4.76
C PRO A 51 -10.09 4.84 4.54
N SER A 52 -9.76 6.13 4.48
CA SER A 52 -10.72 7.20 4.24
C SER A 52 -11.37 7.12 2.86
N ILE A 53 -10.60 6.79 1.81
CA ILE A 53 -11.14 6.54 0.46
C ILE A 53 -12.11 5.38 0.47
N LEU A 54 -11.70 4.25 1.06
CA LEU A 54 -12.56 3.08 1.14
C LEU A 54 -13.86 3.44 1.87
N LEU A 55 -13.80 4.12 3.01
CA LEU A 55 -15.01 4.52 3.77
C LEU A 55 -15.98 5.34 2.93
N ARG A 56 -15.50 6.35 2.21
CA ARG A 56 -16.34 7.17 1.30
C ARG A 56 -16.88 6.37 0.13
N PHE A 57 -16.05 5.49 -0.44
CA PHE A 57 -16.46 4.62 -1.53
C PHE A 57 -17.67 3.77 -1.13
N GLY A 58 -17.66 3.20 0.08
CA GLY A 58 -18.77 2.41 0.61
C GLY A 58 -19.93 3.20 1.24
N GLU A 59 -19.93 4.54 1.17
CA GLU A 59 -20.94 5.37 1.85
C GLU A 59 -22.28 5.44 1.10
N LYS A 60 -22.24 5.39 -0.24
CA LYS A 60 -23.38 5.66 -1.12
C LYS A 60 -23.68 4.47 -2.04
N LEU A 61 -24.88 4.45 -2.63
CA LEU A 61 -25.49 3.28 -3.29
C LEU A 61 -24.80 2.81 -4.59
N PHE A 62 -24.33 3.73 -5.41
CA PHE A 62 -23.83 3.44 -6.75
C PHE A 62 -22.32 3.65 -6.81
N ALA A 63 -21.57 2.56 -6.76
CA ALA A 63 -20.12 2.54 -6.84
C ALA A 63 -19.62 2.94 -8.23
N LEU A 64 -18.52 3.68 -8.27
CA LEU A 64 -17.78 4.07 -9.47
C LEU A 64 -16.31 3.79 -9.24
N VAL A 65 -15.73 2.96 -10.11
CA VAL A 65 -14.31 2.66 -10.13
C VAL A 65 -13.74 3.01 -11.49
N GLY A 66 -12.65 3.75 -11.52
CA GLY A 66 -11.94 4.11 -12.74
C GLY A 66 -10.42 3.96 -12.56
N ASP A 67 -9.71 3.71 -13.64
CA ASP A 67 -8.26 3.52 -13.68
C ASP A 67 -7.64 4.62 -14.55
N MET A 68 -6.69 5.35 -13.98
CA MET A 68 -5.85 6.31 -14.68
C MET A 68 -4.64 5.56 -15.23
N SER A 69 -4.83 5.00 -16.42
CA SER A 69 -3.83 4.15 -17.05
C SER A 69 -2.51 4.91 -17.22
N ASP A 70 -1.41 4.28 -16.79
CA ASP A 70 -0.04 4.74 -17.01
C ASP A 70 0.21 6.20 -16.56
N MET A 71 -0.34 6.60 -15.40
CA MET A 71 -0.27 7.96 -14.85
C MET A 71 1.12 8.63 -14.97
N PHE A 72 2.20 7.90 -14.68
CA PHE A 72 3.57 8.45 -14.76
C PHE A 72 3.97 8.83 -16.19
N CYS A 73 3.50 8.10 -17.21
CA CYS A 73 3.79 8.36 -18.62
C CYS A 73 3.11 9.64 -19.14
N HIS A 74 2.14 10.18 -18.40
CA HIS A 74 1.41 11.39 -18.73
C HIS A 74 2.08 12.68 -18.21
N VAL A 75 3.17 12.56 -17.44
CA VAL A 75 3.92 13.70 -16.92
C VAL A 75 5.31 13.72 -17.54
N LEU A 76 5.63 14.81 -18.24
CA LEU A 76 6.92 14.98 -18.91
C LEU A 76 8.02 15.39 -17.93
N VAL A 77 9.17 14.76 -18.06
CA VAL A 77 10.43 15.22 -17.45
C VAL A 77 10.93 16.43 -18.25
N LYS A 78 11.41 17.46 -17.55
CA LYS A 78 12.02 18.62 -18.17
C LYS A 78 13.20 18.19 -19.04
N GLU A 79 13.33 18.79 -20.21
CA GLU A 79 14.34 18.42 -21.20
C GLU A 79 15.77 18.45 -20.63
N GLU A 80 16.07 19.42 -19.76
CA GLU A 80 17.36 19.56 -19.08
C GLU A 80 17.71 18.41 -18.11
N ASP A 81 16.69 17.72 -17.58
CA ASP A 81 16.81 16.65 -16.60
C ASP A 81 16.78 15.25 -17.23
N ARG A 82 16.30 15.11 -18.47
CA ARG A 82 16.21 13.80 -19.17
C ARG A 82 17.54 13.08 -19.31
N LYS A 83 18.65 13.83 -19.30
CA LYS A 83 20.02 13.30 -19.32
C LYS A 83 20.35 12.42 -18.09
N TYR A 84 19.59 12.54 -17.00
CA TYR A 84 19.69 11.69 -15.81
C TYR A 84 18.81 10.44 -15.88
N HIS A 85 17.98 10.31 -16.92
CA HIS A 85 17.09 9.18 -17.15
C HIS A 85 17.38 8.52 -18.50
N ARG A 86 18.67 8.39 -18.84
CA ARG A 86 19.10 7.70 -20.06
C ARG A 86 19.09 6.20 -19.85
N TYR A 87 18.87 5.42 -20.90
CA TYR A 87 19.00 3.97 -20.85
C TYR A 87 19.54 3.41 -22.16
N LEU A 88 20.19 2.25 -22.07
CA LEU A 88 20.81 1.59 -23.21
C LEU A 88 19.87 0.55 -23.81
N TRP A 89 19.74 0.50 -25.13
CA TRP A 89 18.99 -0.55 -25.80
C TRP A 89 19.70 -1.02 -27.08
N ARG A 90 19.68 -2.33 -27.34
CA ARG A 90 20.34 -2.91 -28.51
C ARG A 90 19.53 -4.00 -29.22
N ASP A 91 18.27 -4.18 -28.85
CA ASP A 91 17.37 -5.19 -29.42
C ASP A 91 17.99 -6.60 -29.48
N MET A 92 18.65 -6.99 -28.38
CA MET A 92 19.37 -8.26 -28.22
C MET A 92 20.55 -8.51 -29.18
N ASP A 93 20.90 -7.56 -30.05
CA ASP A 93 22.08 -7.67 -30.91
C ASP A 93 23.35 -7.32 -30.12
N SER A 94 24.12 -8.35 -29.74
CA SER A 94 25.37 -8.18 -29.00
C SER A 94 26.54 -7.69 -29.86
N THR A 95 26.39 -7.67 -31.18
CA THR A 95 27.47 -7.33 -32.12
C THR A 95 27.57 -5.83 -32.39
N ARG A 96 26.50 -5.09 -32.13
CA ARG A 96 26.45 -3.63 -32.30
C ARG A 96 26.60 -2.90 -30.95
N PRO A 97 27.10 -1.65 -30.95
CA PRO A 97 26.99 -0.79 -29.79
C PRO A 97 25.51 -0.51 -29.46
N PRO A 98 25.14 -0.40 -28.18
CA PRO A 98 23.79 -0.02 -27.78
C PRO A 98 23.50 1.43 -28.14
N ASP A 99 22.24 1.69 -28.48
CA ASP A 99 21.73 3.05 -28.62
C ASP A 99 21.43 3.62 -27.22
N VAL A 100 21.59 4.93 -27.06
CA VAL A 100 21.24 5.65 -25.84
C VAL A 100 19.90 6.34 -26.04
N TYR A 101 18.92 5.97 -25.24
CA TYR A 101 17.59 6.58 -25.22
C TYR A 101 17.45 7.47 -23.99
N GLU A 102 16.59 8.49 -24.08
CA GLU A 102 16.22 9.38 -22.97
C GLU A 102 14.75 9.17 -22.61
N MET A 103 14.46 9.04 -21.32
CA MET A 103 13.07 9.00 -20.87
C MET A 103 12.44 10.40 -20.97
N ASN A 104 11.29 10.48 -21.64
CA ASN A 104 10.55 11.74 -21.75
C ASN A 104 9.59 11.98 -20.60
N TRP A 105 9.22 10.93 -19.88
CA TRP A 105 8.21 10.94 -18.83
C TRP A 105 8.77 10.40 -17.51
N LEU A 106 8.01 10.58 -16.43
CA LEU A 106 8.41 10.13 -15.10
C LEU A 106 8.70 8.63 -15.07
N VAL A 107 9.83 8.25 -14.47
CA VAL A 107 10.25 6.86 -14.36
C VAL A 107 9.65 6.22 -13.12
N LEU A 108 9.03 5.05 -13.30
CA LEU A 108 8.65 4.19 -12.18
C LEU A 108 9.92 3.62 -11.54
N GLY A 109 10.16 3.98 -10.28
CA GLY A 109 11.37 3.61 -9.54
C GLY A 109 12.08 4.82 -8.94
N ASP A 110 11.81 6.01 -9.49
CA ASP A 110 12.27 7.26 -8.89
C ASP A 110 11.53 7.56 -7.59
N LYS A 111 12.30 8.06 -6.63
CA LYS A 111 11.83 8.47 -5.31
C LYS A 111 10.87 9.67 -5.37
N SER A 112 11.01 10.54 -6.37
CA SER A 112 10.20 11.76 -6.54
C SER A 112 8.94 11.54 -7.38
N SER A 113 8.98 10.61 -8.35
CA SER A 113 7.89 10.34 -9.31
C SER A 113 6.48 10.26 -8.69
N PRO A 114 6.26 9.56 -7.56
CA PRO A 114 4.93 9.52 -6.94
C PRO A 114 4.42 10.90 -6.52
N CYS A 115 5.28 11.75 -5.95
CA CYS A 115 4.89 13.10 -5.56
C CYS A 115 4.56 13.95 -6.80
N GLU A 116 5.42 13.91 -7.82
CA GLU A 116 5.28 14.70 -9.04
C GLU A 116 4.01 14.34 -9.83
N ALA A 117 3.73 13.04 -9.97
CA ALA A 117 2.53 12.58 -10.66
C ALA A 117 1.24 12.97 -9.93
N ASN A 118 1.18 12.78 -8.60
CA ASN A 118 0.03 13.22 -7.81
C ASN A 118 -0.14 14.74 -7.84
N PHE A 119 0.97 15.50 -7.82
CA PHE A 119 0.92 16.95 -7.95
C PHE A 119 0.31 17.35 -9.30
N ALA A 120 0.70 16.72 -10.41
CA ALA A 120 0.12 17.01 -11.72
C ALA A 120 -1.38 16.70 -11.79
N VAL A 121 -1.84 15.62 -11.15
CA VAL A 121 -3.27 15.28 -11.02
C VAL A 121 -4.01 16.33 -10.19
N ILE A 122 -3.49 16.69 -9.01
CA ILE A 122 -4.08 17.75 -8.16
C ILE A 122 -4.12 19.07 -8.92
N ARG A 123 -3.04 19.42 -9.62
CA ARG A 123 -2.97 20.66 -10.39
C ARG A 123 -3.99 20.70 -11.52
N THR A 124 -4.18 19.58 -12.21
CA THR A 124 -5.25 19.41 -13.21
C THR A 124 -6.62 19.75 -12.63
N THR A 125 -6.91 19.29 -11.40
CA THR A 125 -8.18 19.63 -10.75
C THR A 125 -8.30 21.10 -10.37
N GLU A 126 -7.21 21.75 -9.92
CA GLU A 126 -7.17 23.18 -9.58
C GLU A 126 -7.43 24.06 -10.79
N ASP A 127 -6.69 23.82 -11.86
CA ASP A 127 -6.76 24.65 -13.07
C ASP A 127 -8.13 24.54 -13.77
N ASN A 128 -8.90 23.49 -13.48
CA ASN A 128 -10.18 23.19 -14.15
C ASN A 128 -11.39 23.16 -13.20
N GLN A 129 -11.22 23.52 -11.92
CA GLN A 129 -12.28 23.46 -10.91
C GLN A 129 -13.50 24.31 -11.25
N ASN A 130 -13.31 25.46 -11.92
CA ASN A 130 -14.42 26.32 -12.31
C ASN A 130 -15.34 25.67 -13.35
N GLN A 131 -14.78 24.78 -14.20
CA GLN A 131 -15.53 24.10 -15.24
C GLN A 131 -16.17 22.80 -14.73
N TRP A 132 -15.48 22.05 -13.85
CA TRP A 132 -16.00 20.82 -13.24
C TRP A 132 -15.78 20.79 -11.72
N PRO A 133 -16.54 21.57 -10.94
CA PRO A 133 -16.31 21.72 -9.51
C PRO A 133 -16.51 20.41 -8.73
N GLU A 134 -17.56 19.63 -9.07
CA GLU A 134 -17.84 18.36 -8.40
C GLU A 134 -16.79 17.30 -8.76
N ALA A 135 -16.44 17.17 -10.04
CA ALA A 135 -15.42 16.19 -10.46
C ALA A 135 -14.04 16.53 -9.89
N ALA A 136 -13.66 17.82 -9.85
CA ALA A 136 -12.42 18.26 -9.24
C ALA A 136 -12.37 17.91 -7.74
N ALA A 137 -13.47 18.14 -7.01
CA ALA A 137 -13.57 17.75 -5.60
C ALA A 137 -13.51 16.23 -5.41
N ALA A 138 -14.20 15.46 -6.26
CA ALA A 138 -14.18 14.01 -6.23
C ALA A 138 -12.78 13.46 -6.50
N VAL A 139 -12.10 13.92 -7.56
CA VAL A 139 -10.74 13.47 -7.91
C VAL A 139 -9.75 13.73 -6.78
N ARG A 140 -9.73 14.94 -6.21
CA ARG A 140 -8.83 15.27 -5.10
C ARG A 140 -9.02 14.38 -3.89
N ARG A 141 -10.25 13.96 -3.65
CA ARG A 141 -10.64 13.24 -2.44
C ARG A 141 -10.60 11.72 -2.62
N ASP A 142 -10.93 11.22 -3.79
CA ASP A 142 -11.32 9.83 -4.02
C ASP A 142 -10.31 9.08 -4.93
N ILE A 143 -9.23 9.73 -5.38
CA ILE A 143 -8.09 9.07 -6.04
C ILE A 143 -7.08 8.52 -5.04
N PHE A 144 -6.66 7.28 -5.26
CA PHE A 144 -5.48 6.68 -4.67
C PHE A 144 -4.51 6.24 -5.77
N VAL A 145 -3.43 7.00 -5.97
CA VAL A 145 -2.45 6.74 -7.05
C VAL A 145 -3.15 6.80 -8.41
N ASP A 146 -3.23 5.69 -9.13
CA ASP A 146 -3.85 5.54 -10.45
C ASP A 146 -5.34 5.18 -10.34
N ASP A 147 -5.84 4.76 -9.18
CA ASP A 147 -7.22 4.31 -9.05
C ASP A 147 -8.15 5.40 -8.50
N PHE A 148 -9.33 5.54 -9.10
CA PHE A 148 -10.43 6.39 -8.64
C PHE A 148 -11.55 5.53 -8.05
N TYR A 149 -11.94 5.79 -6.79
CA TYR A 149 -13.00 5.08 -6.09
C TYR A 149 -14.00 6.05 -5.45
N SER A 150 -15.15 6.23 -6.09
CA SER A 150 -16.22 7.09 -5.57
C SER A 150 -17.58 6.39 -5.63
N SER A 151 -18.61 7.03 -5.08
CA SER A 151 -19.99 6.51 -5.14
C SER A 151 -21.02 7.65 -5.14
N ARG A 152 -22.25 7.38 -5.58
CA ARG A 152 -23.39 8.33 -5.61
C ARG A 152 -24.69 7.67 -5.15
N ASN A 153 -25.67 8.48 -4.73
CA ASN A 153 -26.95 7.96 -4.23
C ASN A 153 -27.97 7.71 -5.34
N ASP A 154 -27.74 8.24 -6.55
CA ASP A 154 -28.60 8.04 -7.70
C ASP A 154 -27.80 7.79 -8.98
N VAL A 155 -28.44 7.07 -9.91
CA VAL A 155 -27.86 6.71 -11.21
C VAL A 155 -27.50 7.95 -12.05
N PRO A 156 -28.37 8.97 -12.20
CA PRO A 156 -28.02 10.19 -12.96
C PRO A 156 -26.77 10.90 -12.44
N GLN A 157 -26.62 11.08 -11.13
CA GLN A 157 -25.42 11.66 -10.52
C GLN A 157 -24.18 10.79 -10.76
N ALA A 158 -24.30 9.47 -10.67
CA ALA A 158 -23.19 8.57 -10.95
C ALA A 158 -22.72 8.70 -12.41
N VAL A 159 -23.66 8.72 -13.36
CA VAL A 159 -23.37 8.88 -14.78
C VAL A 159 -22.75 10.25 -15.08
N SER A 160 -23.30 11.33 -14.52
CA SER A 160 -22.78 12.70 -14.69
C SER A 160 -21.36 12.80 -14.15
N LEU A 161 -21.15 12.38 -12.89
CA LEU A 161 -19.83 12.44 -12.27
C LEU A 161 -18.78 11.70 -13.09
N ARG A 162 -19.08 10.48 -13.53
CA ARG A 162 -18.16 9.70 -14.37
C ARG A 162 -17.79 10.45 -15.64
N ALA A 163 -18.78 11.00 -16.34
CA ALA A 163 -18.54 11.77 -17.57
C ALA A 163 -17.70 13.03 -17.31
N ASP A 164 -17.98 13.75 -16.21
CA ASP A 164 -17.25 14.95 -15.81
C ASP A 164 -15.81 14.63 -15.39
N VAL A 165 -15.59 13.56 -14.63
CA VAL A 165 -14.26 13.09 -14.25
C VAL A 165 -13.47 12.66 -15.49
N SER A 166 -14.06 11.88 -16.40
CA SER A 166 -13.39 11.51 -17.65
C SER A 166 -12.99 12.75 -18.47
N SER A 167 -13.86 13.75 -18.56
CA SER A 167 -13.61 14.98 -19.33
C SER A 167 -12.53 15.85 -18.68
N LEU A 168 -12.62 16.04 -17.36
CA LEU A 168 -11.65 16.78 -16.55
C LEU A 168 -10.25 16.17 -16.68
N MET A 169 -10.15 14.85 -16.49
CA MET A 169 -8.87 14.17 -16.50
C MET A 169 -8.28 14.06 -17.91
N ALA A 170 -9.11 13.83 -18.94
CA ALA A 170 -8.67 13.89 -20.34
C ALA A 170 -8.10 15.27 -20.71
N LYS A 171 -8.68 16.36 -20.20
CA LYS A 171 -8.15 17.71 -20.42
C LYS A 171 -6.78 17.93 -19.77
N GLY A 172 -6.53 17.29 -18.62
CA GLY A 172 -5.21 17.26 -17.98
C GLY A 172 -4.22 16.29 -18.62
N GLY A 173 -4.61 15.57 -19.67
CA GLY A 173 -3.77 14.55 -20.30
C GLY A 173 -3.78 13.20 -19.59
N PHE A 174 -4.69 12.96 -18.65
CA PHE A 174 -4.82 11.73 -17.86
C PHE A 174 -6.11 10.97 -18.24
N PRO A 175 -6.16 10.25 -19.38
CA PRO A 175 -7.37 9.57 -19.80
C PRO A 175 -7.77 8.46 -18.81
N MET A 176 -8.98 8.54 -18.26
CA MET A 176 -9.58 7.50 -17.42
C MET A 176 -10.05 6.32 -18.27
N ARG A 177 -9.80 5.10 -17.80
CA ARG A 177 -10.18 3.84 -18.48
C ARG A 177 -10.70 2.81 -17.48
N LYS A 178 -11.09 1.65 -18.01
CA LYS A 178 -11.50 0.46 -17.25
C LYS A 178 -12.61 0.75 -16.24
N TRP A 179 -13.56 1.60 -16.61
CA TRP A 179 -14.63 1.97 -15.70
C TRP A 179 -15.49 0.76 -15.30
N VAL A 180 -15.84 0.69 -14.01
CA VAL A 180 -16.72 -0.32 -13.41
C VAL A 180 -17.71 0.38 -12.49
N SER A 181 -18.93 -0.15 -12.40
CA SER A 181 -19.97 0.30 -11.47
C SER A 181 -20.76 -0.86 -10.91
N SER A 182 -21.37 -0.68 -9.74
CA SER A 182 -22.30 -1.64 -9.15
C SER A 182 -23.68 -1.66 -9.84
N SER A 183 -24.02 -0.60 -10.58
CA SER A 183 -25.30 -0.53 -11.31
C SER A 183 -25.15 -0.92 -12.80
N PRO A 184 -25.94 -1.89 -13.29
CA PRO A 184 -26.02 -2.19 -14.72
C PRO A 184 -26.45 -0.99 -15.56
N GLU A 185 -27.31 -0.11 -15.03
CA GLU A 185 -27.78 1.10 -15.72
C GLU A 185 -26.63 2.08 -15.91
N VAL A 186 -25.80 2.29 -14.88
CA VAL A 186 -24.60 3.13 -14.97
C VAL A 186 -23.61 2.52 -15.97
N LEU A 187 -23.34 1.21 -15.87
CA LEU A 187 -22.45 0.49 -16.79
C LEU A 187 -22.89 0.60 -18.25
N ALA A 188 -24.20 0.56 -18.53
CA ALA A 188 -24.74 0.66 -19.88
C ALA A 188 -24.40 2.00 -20.56
N THR A 189 -24.21 3.08 -19.80
CA THR A 189 -23.84 4.40 -20.34
C THR A 189 -22.37 4.52 -20.73
N ILE A 190 -21.52 3.58 -20.32
CA ILE A 190 -20.07 3.63 -20.54
C ILE A 190 -19.75 3.01 -21.90
N PRO A 191 -18.96 3.66 -22.78
CA PRO A 191 -18.53 3.05 -24.04
C PRO A 191 -17.76 1.74 -23.82
N GLU A 192 -17.97 0.72 -24.64
CA GLU A 192 -17.28 -0.58 -24.48
C GLU A 192 -15.75 -0.48 -24.51
N THR A 193 -15.22 0.50 -25.25
CA THR A 193 -13.78 0.80 -25.31
C THR A 193 -13.21 1.36 -24.01
N GLU A 194 -14.05 1.98 -23.18
CA GLU A 194 -13.69 2.54 -21.87
C GLU A 194 -14.05 1.60 -20.71
N ARG A 195 -14.90 0.59 -20.98
CA ARG A 195 -15.15 -0.51 -20.04
C ARG A 195 -13.90 -1.37 -19.93
N THR A 196 -13.80 -2.09 -18.82
CA THR A 196 -12.78 -3.12 -18.70
C THR A 196 -12.97 -4.18 -19.79
N ILE A 197 -12.04 -4.26 -20.75
CA ILE A 197 -11.94 -5.37 -21.71
C ILE A 197 -11.54 -6.60 -20.91
N SER A 198 -12.51 -7.43 -20.53
CA SER A 198 -12.26 -8.72 -19.87
C SER A 198 -11.23 -8.63 -18.73
N ASN A 199 -11.67 -8.19 -17.56
CA ASN A 199 -10.91 -8.52 -16.38
C ASN A 199 -10.96 -10.06 -16.33
N LYS A 200 -9.82 -10.75 -16.42
CA LYS A 200 -9.77 -12.15 -15.93
C LYS A 200 -10.16 -12.24 -14.45
N ASN A 201 -10.20 -11.09 -13.75
CA ASN A 201 -10.76 -10.88 -12.43
C ASN A 201 -12.26 -10.46 -12.44
N LEU A 202 -12.97 -10.52 -13.56
CA LEU A 202 -14.42 -10.31 -13.70
C LEU A 202 -14.83 -11.14 -14.92
N GLN A 203 -14.57 -12.45 -14.88
CA GLN A 203 -15.05 -13.32 -15.96
C GLN A 203 -16.57 -13.36 -15.93
N GLN A 204 -17.18 -13.41 -17.12
CA GLN A 204 -18.60 -13.70 -17.30
C GLN A 204 -18.98 -14.95 -16.49
N GLY A 205 -19.83 -14.75 -15.48
CA GLY A 205 -20.27 -15.78 -14.52
C GLY A 205 -19.66 -15.69 -13.12
N THR A 206 -18.67 -14.81 -12.89
CA THR A 206 -18.10 -14.51 -11.56
C THR A 206 -17.90 -13.00 -11.39
N HIS A 207 -18.86 -12.37 -10.70
CA HIS A 207 -18.96 -10.93 -10.45
C HIS A 207 -17.92 -10.35 -9.46
N LEU A 208 -16.69 -10.90 -9.41
CA LEU A 208 -15.73 -10.75 -8.30
C LEU A 208 -14.50 -9.86 -8.61
N GLY A 209 -14.54 -8.55 -8.35
CA GLY A 209 -13.38 -7.64 -8.49
C GLY A 209 -12.53 -7.49 -7.21
N ARG A 210 -11.40 -6.76 -7.28
CA ARG A 210 -10.68 -6.24 -6.11
C ARG A 210 -10.71 -4.70 -6.12
N ALA A 211 -11.06 -4.08 -5.00
CA ALA A 211 -10.98 -2.63 -4.76
C ALA A 211 -9.85 -2.35 -3.76
N LEU A 212 -8.73 -1.77 -4.22
CA LEU A 212 -7.55 -1.46 -3.40
C LEU A 212 -7.08 -2.63 -2.51
N GLY A 213 -7.17 -3.87 -3.02
CA GLY A 213 -6.77 -5.09 -2.31
C GLY A 213 -7.86 -5.78 -1.49
N VAL A 214 -9.04 -5.16 -1.35
CA VAL A 214 -10.25 -5.75 -0.71
C VAL A 214 -11.12 -6.40 -1.79
N TRP A 215 -11.79 -7.51 -1.48
CA TRP A 215 -12.72 -8.15 -2.40
C TRP A 215 -13.95 -7.27 -2.61
N LEU A 216 -14.41 -7.10 -3.85
CA LEU A 216 -15.62 -6.34 -4.20
C LEU A 216 -16.52 -7.20 -5.09
N ASP A 217 -17.75 -7.42 -4.67
CA ASP A 217 -18.82 -7.91 -5.52
C ASP A 217 -19.69 -6.74 -5.96
N ALA A 218 -19.62 -6.44 -7.26
CA ALA A 218 -20.32 -5.32 -7.86
C ALA A 218 -21.85 -5.54 -7.92
N GLN A 219 -22.34 -6.78 -7.95
CA GLN A 219 -23.78 -7.04 -8.01
C GLN A 219 -24.46 -6.89 -6.64
N SER A 220 -23.82 -7.42 -5.61
CA SER A 220 -24.34 -7.32 -4.25
C SER A 220 -23.93 -6.01 -3.56
N ASP A 221 -23.06 -5.21 -4.19
CA ASP A 221 -22.44 -4.02 -3.63
C ASP A 221 -21.80 -4.31 -2.27
N THR A 222 -21.00 -5.38 -2.24
CA THR A 222 -20.38 -5.84 -1.00
C THR A 222 -18.87 -5.90 -1.06
N LEU A 223 -18.26 -5.51 0.05
CA LEU A 223 -16.82 -5.62 0.26
C LEU A 223 -16.52 -6.79 1.19
N GLY A 224 -15.44 -7.52 0.91
CA GLY A 224 -15.01 -8.65 1.72
C GLY A 224 -13.52 -8.93 1.74
N LEU A 225 -13.13 -9.93 2.52
CA LEU A 225 -11.75 -10.35 2.69
C LEU A 225 -11.58 -11.80 2.25
N THR A 226 -10.48 -12.10 1.55
CA THR A 226 -10.10 -13.47 1.21
C THR A 226 -8.60 -13.62 1.43
N TYR A 227 -8.19 -14.75 2.01
CA TYR A 227 -6.79 -15.04 2.31
C TYR A 227 -6.39 -16.44 1.83
N PRO A 228 -6.33 -16.68 0.50
CA PRO A 228 -6.05 -18.02 -0.05
C PRO A 228 -4.70 -18.59 0.41
N HIS A 229 -3.70 -17.72 0.67
CA HIS A 229 -2.38 -18.13 1.19
C HIS A 229 -2.42 -18.65 2.63
N VAL A 230 -3.48 -18.33 3.38
CA VAL A 230 -3.70 -18.84 4.73
C VAL A 230 -4.43 -20.17 4.71
N GLU A 231 -5.38 -20.34 3.77
CA GLU A 231 -6.15 -21.58 3.56
C GLU A 231 -5.26 -22.79 3.24
N SER A 232 -4.08 -22.55 2.64
CA SER A 232 -3.08 -23.60 2.41
C SER A 232 -2.30 -23.88 3.70
N PRO A 233 -2.45 -25.05 4.35
CA PRO A 233 -1.72 -25.37 5.57
C PRO A 233 -0.21 -25.42 5.32
N SER A 234 0.57 -24.93 6.28
CA SER A 234 2.04 -24.89 6.17
C SER A 234 2.63 -26.29 6.34
N THR A 235 3.62 -26.67 5.52
CA THR A 235 4.30 -27.97 5.63
C THR A 235 5.02 -28.15 6.97
N GLN A 236 5.49 -27.05 7.56
CA GLN A 236 6.02 -26.98 8.92
C GLN A 236 5.41 -25.78 9.63
N SER A 237 5.04 -25.95 10.89
CA SER A 237 4.60 -24.86 11.76
C SER A 237 5.83 -24.27 12.46
N THR A 238 6.33 -23.13 11.98
CA THR A 238 7.47 -22.39 12.55
C THR A 238 7.11 -20.92 12.76
N LYS A 239 7.92 -20.22 13.57
CA LYS A 239 7.80 -18.76 13.77
C LYS A 239 7.85 -17.98 12.45
N ARG A 240 8.71 -18.40 11.51
CA ARG A 240 8.81 -17.79 10.17
C ARG A 240 7.51 -17.96 9.38
N CYS A 241 6.87 -19.12 9.46
CA CYS A 241 5.59 -19.37 8.79
C CYS A 241 4.47 -18.47 9.33
N ILE A 242 4.39 -18.30 10.65
CA ILE A 242 3.42 -17.38 11.29
C ILE A 242 3.60 -15.97 10.73
N LEU A 243 4.84 -15.44 10.75
CA LEU A 243 5.12 -14.10 10.28
C LEU A 243 4.84 -13.95 8.78
N ALA A 244 5.19 -14.95 7.95
CA ALA A 244 4.93 -14.92 6.52
C ALA A 244 3.43 -14.87 6.22
N LYS A 245 2.61 -15.68 6.90
CA LYS A 245 1.15 -15.66 6.74
C LYS A 245 0.55 -14.32 7.21
N LEU A 246 0.97 -13.83 8.38
CA LEU A 246 0.55 -12.52 8.91
C LEU A 246 0.91 -11.36 7.97
N ALA A 247 2.12 -11.36 7.41
CA ALA A 247 2.58 -10.30 6.50
C ALA A 247 1.80 -10.28 5.17
N GLY A 248 1.23 -11.42 4.77
CA GLY A 248 0.34 -11.50 3.61
C GLY A 248 -1.11 -11.09 3.89
N LEU A 249 -1.49 -10.83 5.15
CA LEU A 249 -2.84 -10.36 5.49
C LEU A 249 -2.95 -8.87 5.18
N TYR A 250 -3.80 -8.55 4.20
CA TYR A 250 -4.07 -7.19 3.81
C TYR A 250 -5.49 -6.79 4.24
N ASP A 251 -5.57 -5.88 5.21
CA ASP A 251 -6.83 -5.45 5.83
C ASP A 251 -6.77 -3.97 6.23
N PRO A 252 -7.00 -3.04 5.29
CA PRO A 252 -6.83 -1.60 5.53
C PRO A 252 -7.87 -1.02 6.51
N ARG A 253 -9.00 -1.71 6.74
CA ARG A 253 -10.04 -1.28 7.71
C ARG A 253 -10.02 -2.08 9.01
N GLY A 254 -9.25 -3.16 9.08
CA GLY A 254 -9.18 -4.01 10.26
C GLY A 254 -10.40 -4.91 10.45
N TRP A 255 -11.20 -5.24 9.43
CA TRP A 255 -12.37 -6.11 9.60
C TRP A 255 -12.03 -7.52 10.11
N SER A 256 -10.85 -8.02 9.75
CA SER A 256 -10.29 -9.26 10.25
C SER A 256 -9.46 -9.09 11.52
N SER A 257 -9.44 -7.91 12.15
CA SER A 257 -8.67 -7.65 13.38
C SER A 257 -8.89 -8.68 14.50
N PRO A 258 -10.12 -9.16 14.79
CA PRO A 258 -10.35 -10.21 15.78
C PRO A 258 -9.60 -11.52 15.45
N PHE A 259 -9.40 -11.78 14.17
CA PHE A 259 -8.64 -12.92 13.69
C PHE A 259 -7.14 -12.62 13.69
N THR A 260 -6.69 -11.50 13.12
CA THR A 260 -5.27 -11.18 12.96
C THR A 260 -4.57 -10.93 14.30
N VAL A 261 -5.25 -10.32 15.28
CA VAL A 261 -4.69 -10.05 16.60
C VAL A 261 -4.28 -11.34 17.32
N ARG A 262 -5.04 -12.43 17.16
CA ARG A 262 -4.71 -13.73 17.77
C ARG A 262 -3.41 -14.27 17.20
N ALA A 263 -3.22 -14.23 15.89
CA ALA A 263 -1.96 -14.64 15.27
C ALA A 263 -0.78 -13.76 15.68
N GLN A 264 -0.99 -12.45 15.84
CA GLN A 264 0.02 -11.55 16.39
C GLN A 264 0.40 -11.88 17.83
N ILE A 265 -0.58 -12.23 18.68
CA ILE A 265 -0.35 -12.71 20.06
C ILE A 265 0.41 -14.04 20.05
N THR A 266 0.02 -14.99 19.19
CA THR A 266 0.72 -16.26 19.01
C THR A 266 2.19 -16.03 18.61
N LEU A 267 2.44 -15.14 17.64
CA LEU A 267 3.79 -14.75 17.24
C LEU A 267 4.57 -14.14 18.41
N LYS A 268 3.92 -13.26 19.20
CA LYS A 268 4.50 -12.67 20.42
C LYS A 268 4.93 -13.75 21.42
N ARG A 269 4.09 -14.77 21.64
CA ARG A 269 4.43 -15.91 22.52
C ARG A 269 5.65 -16.69 22.05
N THR A 270 5.85 -16.84 20.73
CA THR A 270 7.05 -17.52 20.22
C THR A 270 8.34 -16.79 20.59
N TRP A 271 8.33 -15.45 20.57
CA TRP A 271 9.48 -14.65 21.02
C TRP A 271 9.70 -14.77 22.52
N SER A 272 8.63 -14.76 23.33
CA SER A 272 8.74 -14.95 24.79
C SER A 272 9.35 -16.30 25.19
N LYS A 273 9.13 -17.34 24.38
CA LYS A 273 9.72 -18.67 24.57
C LYS A 273 11.15 -18.81 24.02
N GLY A 274 11.69 -17.77 23.36
CA GLY A 274 13.04 -17.80 22.82
C GLY A 274 13.23 -18.70 21.59
N LEU A 275 12.15 -19.07 20.89
CA LEU A 275 12.21 -19.96 19.72
C LEU A 275 13.00 -19.32 18.57
N ASP A 276 13.76 -20.11 17.82
CA ASP A 276 14.41 -19.64 16.58
C ASP A 276 13.43 -19.62 15.39
N TRP A 277 13.81 -18.99 14.26
CA TRP A 277 12.95 -18.76 13.10
C TRP A 277 12.40 -20.03 12.45
N ASN A 278 13.21 -21.07 12.35
CA ASN A 278 12.85 -22.33 11.70
C ASN A 278 12.64 -23.46 12.72
N GLU A 279 12.62 -23.14 14.01
CA GLU A 279 12.34 -24.13 15.04
C GLU A 279 10.85 -24.51 14.99
N PRO A 280 10.50 -25.82 15.10
CA PRO A 280 9.12 -26.25 15.19
C PRO A 280 8.41 -25.60 16.37
N LEU A 281 7.14 -25.20 16.17
CA LEU A 281 6.34 -24.66 17.25
C LEU A 281 6.08 -25.74 18.33
N PRO A 282 6.18 -25.39 19.62
CA PRO A 282 5.73 -26.23 20.72
C PRO A 282 4.28 -26.67 20.55
N ALA A 283 3.92 -27.85 21.05
CA ALA A 283 2.61 -28.48 20.83
C ALA A 283 1.42 -27.57 21.21
N ASP A 284 1.55 -26.79 22.30
CA ASP A 284 0.52 -25.84 22.72
C ASP A 284 0.28 -24.77 21.63
N ILE A 285 1.35 -24.14 21.15
CA ILE A 285 1.30 -23.08 20.13
C ILE A 285 0.89 -23.64 18.77
N ALA A 286 1.39 -24.82 18.41
CA ALA A 286 1.06 -25.47 17.15
C ALA A 286 -0.44 -25.79 17.04
N SER A 287 -1.05 -26.27 18.13
CA SER A 287 -2.49 -26.57 18.17
C SER A 287 -3.36 -25.32 17.97
N GLU A 288 -3.01 -24.21 18.63
CA GLU A 288 -3.67 -22.92 18.45
C GLU A 288 -3.50 -22.38 17.03
N TRP A 289 -2.30 -22.56 16.46
CA TRP A 289 -2.00 -22.10 15.11
C TRP A 289 -2.81 -22.85 14.04
N VAL A 290 -2.89 -24.17 14.12
CA VAL A 290 -3.72 -24.98 13.20
C VAL A 290 -5.20 -24.61 13.31
N LYS A 291 -5.68 -24.35 14.53
CA LYS A 291 -7.05 -23.87 14.74
C LYS A 291 -7.27 -22.49 14.10
N TRP A 292 -6.31 -21.58 14.26
CA TRP A 292 -6.38 -20.27 13.64
C TRP A 292 -6.39 -20.37 12.10
N GLU A 293 -5.57 -21.24 11.50
CA GLU A 293 -5.55 -21.44 10.05
C GLU A 293 -6.90 -21.97 9.52
N SER A 294 -7.55 -22.88 10.23
CA SER A 294 -8.84 -23.46 9.78
C SER A 294 -10.01 -22.48 9.84
N GLU A 295 -9.97 -21.51 10.75
CA GLU A 295 -11.02 -20.49 10.91
C GLU A 295 -11.04 -19.46 9.77
N VAL A 296 -9.98 -19.38 8.96
CA VAL A 296 -9.91 -18.41 7.85
C VAL A 296 -11.02 -18.62 6.81
N ALA A 297 -11.44 -19.87 6.60
CA ALA A 297 -12.50 -20.22 5.65
C ALA A 297 -13.87 -19.62 6.03
N VAL A 298 -14.07 -19.37 7.32
CA VAL A 298 -15.29 -18.75 7.87
C VAL A 298 -15.21 -17.23 7.83
N LEU A 299 -14.01 -16.67 7.61
CA LEU A 299 -13.75 -15.23 7.61
C LEU A 299 -14.16 -14.61 6.27
N ARG A 300 -15.46 -14.61 6.03
CA ARG A 300 -16.12 -13.90 4.93
C ARG A 300 -16.95 -12.78 5.54
N TYR A 301 -16.28 -11.70 5.92
CA TYR A 301 -17.00 -10.49 6.30
C TYR A 301 -17.51 -9.82 5.03
N ILE A 302 -18.81 -9.55 4.97
CA ILE A 302 -19.47 -8.88 3.87
C ILE A 302 -20.00 -7.56 4.44
N TYR A 303 -19.40 -6.46 4.00
CA TYR A 303 -19.87 -5.12 4.33
C TYR A 303 -20.80 -4.62 3.24
N SER A 304 -22.03 -4.25 3.62
CA SER A 304 -23.02 -3.61 2.76
C SER A 304 -23.65 -2.44 3.52
N LEU A 305 -23.65 -1.25 2.93
CA LEU A 305 -24.27 -0.05 3.51
C LEU A 305 -25.45 0.44 2.65
N SER A 306 -25.86 -0.36 1.66
CA SER A 306 -26.65 0.07 0.50
C SER A 306 -28.15 0.13 0.73
N SER A 307 -28.59 0.45 1.95
CA SER A 307 -29.99 0.64 2.28
C SER A 307 -30.32 2.09 2.65
N GLU A 308 -31.50 2.53 2.23
CA GLU A 308 -32.10 3.77 2.75
C GLU A 308 -32.35 3.60 4.25
N THR A 309 -31.86 4.54 5.04
CA THR A 309 -31.91 4.48 6.51
C THR A 309 -32.56 5.74 7.06
N LEU A 310 -33.42 5.59 8.06
CA LEU A 310 -34.02 6.69 8.82
C LEU A 310 -32.99 7.39 9.70
N THR A 311 -32.13 6.62 10.36
CA THR A 311 -31.08 7.13 11.26
C THR A 311 -29.81 6.30 11.12
N ARG A 312 -28.65 6.95 11.21
CA ARG A 312 -27.33 6.30 11.28
C ARG A 312 -26.55 6.85 12.45
N GLU A 313 -26.04 5.96 13.28
CA GLU A 313 -25.21 6.27 14.45
C GLU A 313 -23.87 5.56 14.31
N LEU A 314 -22.78 6.26 14.64
CA LEU A 314 -21.47 5.66 14.79
C LEU A 314 -21.24 5.37 16.27
N VAL A 315 -21.13 4.09 16.61
CA VAL A 315 -20.88 3.63 17.99
C VAL A 315 -19.46 3.10 18.05
N VAL A 316 -18.64 3.67 18.93
CA VAL A 316 -17.24 3.27 19.10
C VAL A 316 -17.08 2.60 20.45
N PHE A 317 -16.52 1.39 20.43
CA PHE A 317 -16.12 0.66 21.62
C PHE A 317 -14.60 0.59 21.68
N CYS A 318 -14.05 0.57 22.88
CA CYS A 318 -12.65 0.28 23.11
C CYS A 318 -12.52 -0.58 24.35
N ASP A 319 -11.56 -1.50 24.33
CA ASP A 319 -11.30 -2.41 25.43
C ASP A 319 -9.82 -2.83 25.42
N ALA A 320 -9.36 -3.41 26.53
CA ALA A 320 -8.01 -3.92 26.67
C ALA A 320 -7.91 -5.17 27.53
N SER A 321 -7.04 -6.07 27.09
CA SER A 321 -6.55 -7.20 27.86
C SER A 321 -5.07 -7.04 28.18
N GLU A 322 -4.50 -8.03 28.87
CA GLU A 322 -3.05 -8.13 29.10
C GLU A 322 -2.27 -8.31 27.79
N ASP A 323 -2.92 -8.81 26.75
CA ASP A 323 -2.29 -9.16 25.48
C ASP A 323 -2.39 -8.06 24.42
N ALA A 324 -3.53 -7.37 24.34
CA ALA A 324 -3.79 -6.34 23.34
C ALA A 324 -4.86 -5.34 23.82
N CYS A 325 -4.85 -4.13 23.25
CA CYS A 325 -6.02 -3.24 23.28
C CYS A 325 -6.58 -3.07 21.88
N ALA A 326 -7.86 -2.72 21.81
CA ALA A 326 -8.56 -2.53 20.56
C ALA A 326 -9.53 -1.36 20.65
N ALA A 327 -9.80 -0.77 19.49
CA ALA A 327 -10.93 0.11 19.27
C ALA A 327 -11.68 -0.35 18.02
N VAL A 328 -13.01 -0.42 18.12
CA VAL A 328 -13.89 -0.88 17.06
C VAL A 328 -15.02 0.13 16.88
N ALA A 329 -15.27 0.50 15.64
CA ALA A 329 -16.34 1.42 15.26
C ALA A 329 -17.40 0.65 14.49
N TYR A 330 -18.64 0.69 14.97
CA TYR A 330 -19.81 0.11 14.32
C TYR A 330 -20.74 1.21 13.85
N THR A 331 -21.33 1.04 12.67
CA THR A 331 -22.52 1.79 12.27
C THR A 331 -23.74 1.02 12.74
N ARG A 332 -24.59 1.67 13.52
CA ARG A 332 -25.95 1.22 13.80
C ARG A 332 -26.89 2.04 12.93
N ALA A 333 -27.67 1.38 12.08
CA ALA A 333 -28.63 2.05 11.23
C ALA A 333 -30.02 1.47 11.42
N VAL A 334 -31.03 2.34 11.39
CA VAL A 334 -32.45 1.96 11.38
C VAL A 334 -32.94 2.13 9.95
N LEU A 335 -33.41 1.05 9.35
CA LEU A 335 -33.95 1.01 7.99
C LEU A 335 -35.36 1.63 7.95
N VAL A 336 -35.84 1.95 6.75
CA VAL A 336 -37.17 2.53 6.54
C VAL A 336 -38.30 1.60 7.02
N ASP A 337 -38.09 0.29 6.96
CA ASP A 337 -39.01 -0.73 7.48
C ASP A 337 -38.93 -0.93 9.01
N GLY A 338 -38.02 -0.23 9.68
CA GLY A 338 -37.78 -0.31 11.11
C GLY A 338 -36.76 -1.36 11.55
N GLU A 339 -36.18 -2.15 10.63
CA GLU A 339 -35.10 -3.09 10.95
C GLU A 339 -33.85 -2.35 11.43
N VAL A 340 -33.13 -2.91 12.40
CA VAL A 340 -31.87 -2.36 12.91
C VAL A 340 -30.71 -3.21 12.40
N ILE A 341 -29.83 -2.60 11.61
CA ILE A 341 -28.61 -3.24 11.10
C ILE A 341 -27.37 -2.65 11.78
N CYS A 342 -26.40 -3.51 12.07
CA CYS A 342 -25.13 -3.13 12.68
C CYS A 342 -23.96 -3.67 11.85
N HIS A 343 -23.07 -2.79 11.39
CA HIS A 343 -21.90 -3.17 10.59
C HIS A 343 -20.61 -2.65 11.22
N LEU A 344 -19.56 -3.47 11.19
CA LEU A 344 -18.21 -3.07 11.58
C LEU A 344 -17.64 -2.16 10.50
N VAL A 345 -17.39 -0.90 10.84
CA VAL A 345 -16.84 0.09 9.93
C VAL A 345 -15.33 0.00 9.88
N MET A 346 -14.71 -0.05 11.05
CA MET A 346 -13.26 -0.08 11.22
C MET A 346 -12.91 -0.70 12.56
N ALA A 347 -11.79 -1.42 12.61
CA ALA A 347 -11.16 -1.83 13.86
C ALA A 347 -9.67 -1.53 13.84
N LYS A 348 -9.13 -1.22 15.01
CA LYS A 348 -7.70 -1.06 15.25
C LYS A 348 -7.31 -1.85 16.47
N THR A 349 -6.20 -2.54 16.39
CA THR A 349 -5.64 -3.32 17.48
C THR A 349 -4.20 -2.88 17.74
N HIS A 350 -3.78 -2.99 19.00
CA HIS A 350 -2.40 -2.76 19.41
C HIS A 350 -2.00 -3.83 20.42
N LEU A 351 -0.93 -4.56 20.11
CA LEU A 351 -0.36 -5.55 21.03
C LEU A 351 0.25 -4.86 22.24
N MET A 352 -0.07 -5.35 23.42
CA MET A 352 0.56 -4.89 24.65
C MET A 352 2.04 -5.29 24.68
N SER A 353 2.83 -4.56 25.47
CA SER A 353 4.23 -4.91 25.71
C SER A 353 4.37 -6.28 26.40
N LEU A 354 5.58 -6.84 26.40
CA LEU A 354 5.94 -7.95 27.29
C LEU A 354 6.09 -7.48 28.75
N LYS A 355 6.37 -6.20 28.95
CA LYS A 355 6.32 -5.59 30.28
C LYS A 355 4.86 -5.42 30.68
N THR A 356 4.56 -5.82 31.92
CA THR A 356 3.21 -5.70 32.47
C THR A 356 2.76 -4.24 32.44
N ILE A 357 1.66 -4.00 31.75
CA ILE A 357 0.91 -2.75 31.76
C ILE A 357 -0.39 -3.05 32.52
N SER A 358 -0.84 -2.13 33.36
CA SER A 358 -2.11 -2.32 34.07
C SER A 358 -3.29 -2.25 33.09
N ILE A 359 -4.33 -3.06 33.32
CA ILE A 359 -5.54 -3.06 32.48
C ILE A 359 -6.11 -1.65 32.27
N PRO A 360 -6.26 -0.78 33.31
CA PRO A 360 -6.76 0.59 33.09
C PRO A 360 -5.89 1.44 32.16
N ARG A 361 -4.56 1.21 32.15
CA ARG A 361 -3.67 1.89 31.21
C ARG A 361 -3.83 1.32 29.80
N GLY A 362 -4.09 0.03 29.69
CA GLY A 362 -4.45 -0.61 28.43
C GLY A 362 -5.76 -0.07 27.86
N GLU A 363 -6.80 0.05 28.67
CA GLU A 363 -8.10 0.60 28.26
C GLU A 363 -7.94 2.03 27.72
N LEU A 364 -7.12 2.84 28.40
CA LEU A 364 -6.77 4.18 27.96
C LEU A 364 -6.02 4.20 26.61
N MET A 365 -5.15 3.22 26.35
CA MET A 365 -4.54 3.04 25.04
C MET A 365 -5.59 2.65 23.99
N GLY A 366 -6.58 1.83 24.35
CA GLY A 366 -7.76 1.55 23.53
C GLY A 366 -8.54 2.83 23.18
N CYS A 367 -8.83 3.69 24.16
CA CYS A 367 -9.43 5.01 23.93
C CYS A 367 -8.59 5.86 22.96
N GLN A 368 -7.26 5.82 23.07
CA GLN A 368 -6.37 6.53 22.16
C GLN A 368 -6.48 6.00 20.72
N LEU A 369 -6.63 4.69 20.53
CA LEU A 369 -6.85 4.07 19.20
C LEU A 369 -8.20 4.48 18.59
N ALA A 370 -9.22 4.68 19.43
CA ALA A 370 -10.56 5.09 19.01
C ALA A 370 -10.59 6.52 18.43
N VAL A 371 -9.69 7.40 18.88
CA VAL A 371 -9.64 8.79 18.43
C VAL A 371 -8.81 8.93 17.14
N PRO A 372 -9.35 9.55 16.08
CA PRO A 372 -8.59 9.85 14.86
C PRO A 372 -7.38 10.73 15.18
N SER A 373 -6.17 10.17 15.08
CA SER A 373 -4.94 10.94 15.23
C SER A 373 -4.56 11.53 13.88
N ARG A 374 -4.93 12.79 13.61
CA ARG A 374 -4.39 13.54 12.46
C ARG A 374 -2.88 13.62 12.64
N LYS A 375 -2.10 13.07 11.70
CA LYS A 375 -0.63 13.16 11.66
C LYS A 375 -0.10 14.56 11.30
N ASN A 376 -0.93 15.59 11.32
CA ASN A 376 -0.51 16.97 11.05
C ASN A 376 -0.16 17.66 12.36
N GLY A 377 1.09 17.49 12.82
CA GLY A 377 1.88 18.43 13.64
C GLY A 377 1.36 18.94 15.00
N TYR A 378 0.08 18.77 15.32
CA TYR A 378 -0.55 19.26 16.53
C TYR A 378 -1.06 18.06 17.31
N ASP A 379 -0.55 17.89 18.52
CA ASP A 379 -0.94 16.85 19.47
C ASP A 379 -2.36 17.16 19.99
N LEU A 380 -3.35 16.96 19.11
CA LEU A 380 -4.75 17.28 19.38
C LEU A 380 -5.37 16.22 20.29
N ASN A 381 -4.97 14.96 20.18
CA ASN A 381 -5.56 13.87 20.95
C ASN A 381 -5.20 13.94 22.44
N VAL A 382 -6.19 14.25 23.27
CA VAL A 382 -6.08 14.35 24.73
C VAL A 382 -5.63 13.02 25.37
N ALA A 383 -5.94 11.88 24.75
CA ALA A 383 -5.48 10.57 25.22
C ALA A 383 -3.95 10.42 25.13
N ASN A 384 -3.27 11.17 24.25
CA ASN A 384 -1.80 11.18 24.15
C ASN A 384 -1.15 11.76 25.41
N ILE A 385 -1.85 12.68 26.09
CA ILE A 385 -1.38 13.28 27.35
C ILE A 385 -1.21 12.16 28.38
N ALA A 386 -2.24 11.32 28.56
CA ALA A 386 -2.23 10.26 29.57
C ALA A 386 -1.31 9.08 29.22
N THR A 387 -1.16 8.71 27.94
CA THR A 387 -0.30 7.58 27.54
C THR A 387 1.20 7.89 27.54
N ARG A 388 1.60 9.16 27.37
CA ARG A 388 3.01 9.61 27.45
C ARG A 388 3.53 9.82 28.87
N GLY A 389 2.66 9.72 29.88
CA GLY A 389 3.01 9.91 31.29
C GLY A 389 2.86 11.36 31.71
N VAL A 390 1.93 11.60 32.63
CA VAL A 390 1.60 12.93 33.18
C VAL A 390 1.98 12.95 34.65
N ALA A 391 2.62 14.02 35.11
CA ALA A 391 2.86 14.21 36.54
C ALA A 391 1.52 14.38 37.28
N ALA A 392 1.40 13.86 38.51
CA ALA A 392 0.15 13.92 39.27
C ALA A 392 -0.44 15.34 39.40
N ASN A 393 0.42 16.38 39.36
CA ASN A 393 0.05 17.78 39.44
C ASN A 393 -0.61 18.38 38.18
N ASP A 394 -0.56 17.69 37.03
CA ASP A 394 -1.22 18.14 35.80
C ASP A 394 -2.61 17.51 35.61
N ARG A 395 -3.11 16.77 36.61
CA ARG A 395 -4.48 16.20 36.68
C ARG A 395 -5.49 17.12 37.36
N LYS A 396 -5.29 18.44 37.24
CA LYS A 396 -6.21 19.42 37.85
C LYS A 396 -7.60 19.35 37.20
N PRO A 397 -8.68 19.76 37.90
CA PRO A 397 -10.02 19.81 37.33
C PRO A 397 -10.11 20.65 36.06
N GLU A 398 -9.23 21.63 35.89
CA GLU A 398 -9.15 22.51 34.72
C GLU A 398 -8.27 21.93 33.59
N SER A 399 -7.65 20.77 33.78
CA SER A 399 -6.76 20.16 32.79
C SER A 399 -7.53 19.74 31.53
N ARG A 400 -6.84 19.84 30.38
CA ARG A 400 -7.35 19.37 29.08
C ARG A 400 -7.69 17.87 29.09
N TRP A 401 -7.08 17.10 29.99
CA TRP A 401 -7.43 15.69 30.24
C TRP A 401 -8.86 15.50 30.76
N ILE A 402 -9.23 16.25 31.80
CA ILE A 402 -10.58 16.16 32.41
C ILE A 402 -11.64 16.84 31.54
N ASN A 403 -11.25 17.91 30.86
CA ASN A 403 -12.17 18.77 30.12
C ASN A 403 -12.33 18.42 28.64
N GLY A 404 -11.51 17.53 28.09
CA GLY A 404 -11.46 17.28 26.64
C GLY A 404 -10.80 18.41 25.86
N GLN A 405 -10.79 18.31 24.52
CA GLN A 405 -10.23 19.37 23.68
C GLN A 405 -11.17 20.58 23.66
N ASP A 406 -10.61 21.78 23.75
CA ASP A 406 -11.37 23.04 23.69
C ASP A 406 -12.18 23.16 22.38
N ILE A 407 -11.69 22.55 21.30
CA ILE A 407 -12.35 22.55 19.98
C ILE A 407 -13.67 21.77 19.97
N LEU A 408 -13.83 20.77 20.85
CA LEU A 408 -15.08 20.01 21.00
C LEU A 408 -16.13 20.77 21.82
N LYS A 409 -15.72 21.83 22.52
CA LYS A 409 -16.61 22.75 23.25
C LYS A 409 -17.00 23.96 22.42
N SER A 410 -16.44 24.08 21.21
CA SER A 410 -16.70 25.17 20.28
C SER A 410 -18.01 24.95 19.53
N ASP A 411 -18.62 26.01 19.02
CA ASP A 411 -19.79 25.90 18.16
C ASP A 411 -19.46 25.13 16.86
N LYS A 412 -20.45 24.50 16.22
CA LYS A 412 -20.22 23.63 15.04
C LYS A 412 -19.51 24.33 13.88
N SER A 413 -19.67 25.64 13.76
CA SER A 413 -19.02 26.50 12.76
C SER A 413 -17.52 26.73 13.03
N ALA A 414 -17.06 26.48 14.25
CA ALA A 414 -15.68 26.63 14.71
C ALA A 414 -14.91 25.29 14.76
N LEU A 415 -15.60 24.17 14.48
CA LEU A 415 -14.92 22.90 14.23
C LEU A 415 -14.05 23.03 12.97
N PRO A 416 -12.86 22.40 12.94
CA PRO A 416 -11.99 22.49 11.79
C PRO A 416 -12.72 21.89 10.59
N ILE A 417 -13.05 22.76 9.64
CA ILE A 417 -13.49 22.35 8.31
C ILE A 417 -12.39 21.44 7.76
N ASP A 418 -12.78 20.39 7.05
CA ASP A 418 -11.85 19.50 6.36
C ASP A 418 -11.24 20.27 5.19
N ASP A 419 -10.36 21.21 5.49
CA ASP A 419 -9.66 22.02 4.51
C ASP A 419 -8.52 21.17 3.96
N ASN A 420 -8.88 20.27 3.06
CA ASN A 420 -7.99 19.69 2.06
C ASN A 420 -7.53 20.78 1.06
N SER A 421 -7.23 22.00 1.54
CA SER A 421 -6.75 23.11 0.72
C SER A 421 -5.30 22.86 0.29
N GLY A 422 -5.10 21.89 -0.60
CA GLY A 422 -3.90 21.73 -1.40
C GLY A 422 -2.56 21.74 -0.65
N PRO A 423 -1.44 21.74 -1.37
CA PRO A 423 -0.16 22.11 -0.77
C PRO A 423 -0.21 23.57 -0.27
N PRO A 424 0.55 23.93 0.77
CA PRO A 424 0.68 25.32 1.19
C PRO A 424 1.12 26.19 0.00
N SER A 425 0.57 27.41 -0.08
CA SER A 425 0.88 28.42 -1.09
C SER A 425 2.39 28.48 -1.40
N PRO A 426 2.82 28.58 -2.67
CA PRO A 426 4.22 28.51 -3.10
C PRO A 426 5.14 29.63 -2.57
N THR A 427 4.61 30.53 -1.72
CA THR A 427 5.34 31.67 -1.16
C THR A 427 6.11 31.35 0.13
N ALA A 428 5.95 30.15 0.71
CA ALA A 428 6.72 29.77 1.90
C ALA A 428 8.16 29.37 1.50
N GLN A 429 9.14 30.21 1.88
CA GLN A 429 10.56 29.89 1.73
C GLN A 429 10.88 28.58 2.47
N TRP A 430 11.18 27.53 1.70
CA TRP A 430 11.61 26.25 2.22
C TRP A 430 13.02 26.40 2.83
N VAL A 431 13.12 26.27 4.16
CA VAL A 431 14.42 26.19 4.83
C VAL A 431 14.92 24.75 4.73
N GLU A 432 16.03 24.58 4.03
CA GLU A 432 16.72 23.30 3.83
C GLU A 432 17.21 22.72 5.18
N ILE A 433 16.62 21.61 5.63
CA ILE A 433 17.10 20.87 6.81
C ILE A 433 17.88 19.65 6.32
N LYS A 434 19.20 19.81 6.15
CA LYS A 434 20.10 18.70 5.82
C LYS A 434 20.17 17.69 6.97
N LYS A 435 19.56 16.51 6.81
CA LYS A 435 19.85 15.36 7.67
C LYS A 435 21.23 14.81 7.32
N LYS A 436 22.18 14.90 8.25
CA LYS A 436 23.42 14.11 8.18
C LYS A 436 23.08 12.64 8.38
N VAL A 437 23.06 11.86 7.29
CA VAL A 437 23.01 10.40 7.34
C VAL A 437 24.45 9.88 7.41
N LEU A 438 24.82 9.27 8.54
CA LEU A 438 26.03 8.47 8.64
C LEU A 438 25.76 7.10 8.00
N GLY A 439 26.16 6.94 6.74
CA GLY A 439 26.09 5.66 6.05
C GLY A 439 27.32 4.79 6.35
N ALA A 440 27.14 3.69 7.07
CA ALA A 440 28.16 2.65 7.16
C ALA A 440 28.16 1.83 5.85
N LYS A 441 29.26 1.88 5.10
CA LYS A 441 29.46 1.11 3.86
C LYS A 441 29.80 -0.34 4.22
N VAL A 442 28.83 -1.25 4.16
CA VAL A 442 29.12 -2.68 4.09
C VAL A 442 29.45 -2.99 2.63
N VAL A 443 30.74 -3.04 2.29
CA VAL A 443 31.20 -3.58 1.01
C VAL A 443 30.97 -5.08 1.06
N VAL A 444 29.98 -5.59 0.32
CA VAL A 444 29.85 -7.03 0.11
C VAL A 444 30.93 -7.43 -0.89
N PRO A 445 31.93 -8.25 -0.52
CA PRO A 445 32.96 -8.67 -1.46
C PRO A 445 32.33 -9.48 -2.60
N LYS A 446 32.84 -9.30 -3.83
CA LYS A 446 32.44 -10.11 -4.98
C LYS A 446 32.69 -11.59 -4.66
N LEU A 447 31.70 -12.43 -4.99
CA LEU A 447 31.72 -13.87 -4.69
C LEU A 447 32.90 -14.59 -5.36
N LEU A 448 33.28 -14.16 -6.57
CA LEU A 448 34.38 -14.68 -7.38
C LEU A 448 35.00 -13.55 -8.21
N ASP A 449 36.24 -13.75 -8.65
CA ASP A 449 36.87 -12.92 -9.66
C ASP A 449 36.63 -13.51 -11.07
N PRO A 450 35.87 -12.81 -11.95
CA PRO A 450 35.59 -13.31 -13.30
C PRO A 450 36.85 -13.43 -14.17
N ALA A 451 37.94 -12.71 -13.87
CA ALA A 451 39.20 -12.79 -14.63
C ALA A 451 39.86 -14.18 -14.54
N GLY A 452 39.50 -14.98 -13.53
CA GLY A 452 39.98 -16.36 -13.36
C GLY A 452 39.32 -17.40 -14.29
N TYR A 453 38.32 -17.01 -15.10
CA TYR A 453 37.51 -17.93 -15.88
C TYR A 453 37.51 -17.57 -17.37
N SER A 454 37.99 -18.49 -18.21
CA SER A 454 38.02 -18.33 -19.68
C SER A 454 36.74 -18.77 -20.39
N ASN A 455 35.73 -19.25 -19.66
CA ASN A 455 34.49 -19.77 -20.22
C ASN A 455 33.28 -19.30 -19.39
N TRP A 456 32.34 -18.62 -20.05
CA TRP A 456 31.13 -18.08 -19.45
C TRP A 456 30.27 -19.14 -18.76
N LEU A 457 29.98 -20.26 -19.45
CA LEU A 457 29.16 -21.34 -18.90
C LEU A 457 29.81 -21.96 -17.67
N LYS A 458 31.15 -22.00 -17.63
CA LYS A 458 31.90 -22.46 -16.46
C LYS A 458 31.78 -21.48 -15.29
N LEU A 459 31.89 -20.18 -15.55
CA LEU A 459 31.71 -19.12 -14.55
C LEU A 459 30.29 -19.16 -13.95
N VAL A 460 29.26 -19.22 -14.80
CA VAL A 460 27.85 -19.32 -14.40
C VAL A 460 27.58 -20.58 -13.58
N ARG A 461 28.06 -21.75 -14.05
CA ARG A 461 27.89 -23.02 -13.31
C ARG A 461 28.57 -23.00 -11.95
N VAL A 462 29.80 -22.52 -11.86
CA VAL A 462 30.51 -22.45 -10.58
C VAL A 462 29.83 -21.46 -9.64
N THR A 463 29.29 -20.37 -10.17
CA THR A 463 28.53 -19.38 -9.39
C THR A 463 27.21 -19.95 -8.90
N ALA A 464 26.48 -20.68 -9.74
CA ALA A 464 25.27 -21.41 -9.37
C ALA A 464 25.54 -22.43 -8.25
N TRP A 465 26.66 -23.18 -8.31
CA TRP A 465 27.08 -24.08 -7.24
C TRP A 465 27.38 -23.34 -5.92
N ILE A 466 28.03 -22.18 -5.97
CA ILE A 466 28.32 -21.39 -4.76
C ILE A 466 27.04 -20.78 -4.19
N LEU A 467 26.14 -20.31 -5.05
CA LEU A 467 24.82 -19.79 -4.64
C LEU A 467 23.98 -20.89 -4.02
N GLN A 468 23.92 -22.08 -4.62
CA GLN A 468 23.27 -23.26 -4.04
C GLN A 468 23.89 -23.63 -2.69
N PHE A 469 25.22 -23.65 -2.57
CA PHE A 469 25.91 -23.89 -1.30
C PHE A 469 25.58 -22.82 -0.24
N CYS A 470 25.55 -21.55 -0.63
CA CYS A 470 25.18 -20.43 0.24
C CYS A 470 23.70 -20.50 0.65
N HIS A 471 22.81 -20.93 -0.25
CA HIS A 471 21.41 -21.21 0.04
C HIS A 471 21.27 -22.37 1.03
N GLY A 472 22.04 -23.45 0.85
CA GLY A 472 22.12 -24.57 1.79
C GLY A 472 22.64 -24.17 3.18
N LEU A 473 23.64 -23.29 3.26
CA LEU A 473 24.13 -22.73 4.53
C LEU A 473 23.09 -21.85 5.23
N ARG A 474 22.24 -21.15 4.48
CA ARG A 474 21.18 -20.26 5.00
C ARG A 474 19.88 -20.99 5.31
N LYS A 475 19.66 -22.18 4.74
CA LYS A 475 18.48 -23.04 4.94
C LYS A 475 18.94 -24.46 5.32
N LYS A 476 19.03 -24.74 6.63
CA LYS A 476 19.53 -26.01 7.21
C LYS A 476 18.85 -27.31 6.73
N ASP A 477 17.74 -27.25 5.99
CA ASP A 477 16.93 -28.41 5.59
C ASP A 477 17.00 -28.78 4.10
N GLN A 478 17.74 -28.03 3.25
CA GLN A 478 17.96 -28.44 1.85
C GLN A 478 19.30 -29.15 1.72
N ARG A 479 19.27 -30.46 1.42
CA ARG A 479 20.45 -31.14 0.88
C ARG A 479 20.79 -30.49 -0.46
N ASN A 480 22.03 -30.03 -0.62
CA ASN A 480 22.51 -29.57 -1.93
C ASN A 480 22.25 -30.69 -2.95
N ALA A 481 21.56 -30.36 -4.03
CA ALA A 481 21.29 -31.34 -5.07
C ALA A 481 22.60 -31.75 -5.76
N GLU A 482 22.73 -33.02 -6.18
CA GLU A 482 23.93 -33.49 -6.90
C GLU A 482 24.03 -32.89 -8.32
N VAL A 483 22.96 -32.25 -8.80
CA VAL A 483 22.87 -31.61 -10.12
C VAL A 483 22.21 -30.25 -9.95
N LEU A 484 22.74 -29.24 -10.64
CA LEU A 484 22.13 -27.90 -10.70
C LEU A 484 20.83 -27.92 -11.50
N SER A 485 19.78 -27.29 -10.98
CA SER A 485 18.54 -27.07 -11.72
C SER A 485 18.71 -25.96 -12.78
N VAL A 486 17.74 -25.85 -13.69
CA VAL A 486 17.73 -24.78 -14.70
C VAL A 486 17.59 -23.42 -14.03
N GLU A 487 16.76 -23.32 -13.00
CA GLU A 487 16.53 -22.11 -12.22
C GLU A 487 17.80 -21.66 -11.46
N GLU A 488 18.59 -22.59 -10.93
CA GLU A 488 19.86 -22.28 -10.26
C GLU A 488 20.94 -21.78 -11.24
N LEU A 489 20.93 -22.30 -12.47
CA LEU A 489 21.78 -21.80 -13.55
C LEU A 489 21.35 -20.39 -13.97
N GLU A 490 20.05 -20.13 -14.07
CA GLU A 490 19.49 -18.80 -14.33
C GLU A 490 19.85 -17.81 -13.22
N GLU A 491 19.80 -18.21 -11.94
CA GLU A 491 20.26 -17.38 -10.82
C GLU A 491 21.75 -17.05 -10.90
N GLY A 492 22.58 -18.01 -11.29
CA GLY A 492 24.02 -17.80 -11.52
C GLY A 492 24.29 -16.81 -12.66
N ASP A 493 23.50 -16.87 -13.73
CA ASP A 493 23.56 -15.95 -14.87
C ASP A 493 23.12 -14.54 -14.47
N LEU A 494 21.98 -14.43 -13.80
CA LEU A 494 21.44 -13.19 -13.24
C LEU A 494 22.40 -12.52 -12.25
N TYR A 495 23.15 -13.29 -11.46
CA TYR A 495 24.17 -12.74 -10.56
C TYR A 495 25.26 -11.99 -11.33
N TRP A 496 25.79 -12.56 -12.41
CA TRP A 496 26.82 -11.91 -13.21
C TRP A 496 26.30 -10.77 -14.06
N ILE A 497 25.06 -10.87 -14.54
CA ILE A 497 24.40 -9.73 -15.19
C ILE A 497 24.32 -8.55 -14.21
N LYS A 498 23.85 -8.77 -12.98
CA LYS A 498 23.80 -7.74 -11.94
C LYS A 498 25.19 -7.23 -11.54
N SER A 499 26.17 -8.10 -11.36
CA SER A 499 27.53 -7.69 -11.00
C SER A 499 28.20 -6.89 -12.12
N ALA A 500 28.06 -7.32 -13.37
CA ALA A 500 28.60 -6.59 -14.52
C ALA A 500 27.90 -5.24 -14.68
N GLN A 501 26.60 -5.17 -14.37
CA GLN A 501 25.87 -3.91 -14.33
C GLN A 501 26.41 -2.98 -13.24
N GLN A 502 26.63 -3.46 -12.02
CA GLN A 502 27.17 -2.66 -10.90
C GLN A 502 28.63 -2.22 -11.09
N ASP A 503 29.43 -2.96 -11.87
CA ASP A 503 30.83 -2.61 -12.13
C ASP A 503 31.00 -1.62 -13.29
N ARG A 504 30.03 -1.56 -14.20
CA ARG A 504 30.08 -0.77 -15.45
C ARG A 504 29.14 0.43 -15.43
N PHE A 505 28.11 0.39 -14.61
CA PHE A 505 27.06 1.40 -14.42
C PHE A 505 26.77 1.55 -12.93
#